data_AF-A0A0F9W0H2-F1
#
_entry.id   AF-A0A0F9W0H2-F1
#
_cell.length_a   1.000
_cell.length_b   1.000
_cell.length_c   1.000
_cell.angle_alpha   90.00
_cell.angle_beta   90.00
_cell.angle_gamma   90.00
#
_symmetry.space_group_name_H-M   'P 1'
#
loop_
_entity.id
_entity.type
_entity.pdbx_description
1 polymer ?
#
loop_
_entity_poly.entity_id
_entity_poly.type
_entity_poly.pdbx_seq_one_letter_code
_entity_poly.pdbx_strand_id
1 'polypeptide(L)' 'MDNRLYEDICGFTYVYAKIYLKSVGLWDRNKDYDGYTIVETARRHRAKQFGIERQSDE' A
#
# COMPACT_ATOMS: atom_id res chain seq x y z
N MET A 1 -4.31 17.90 -5.65
CA MET A 1 -3.68 16.67 -5.15
C MET A 1 -2.19 16.78 -5.46
N ASP A 2 -1.30 16.61 -4.48
CA ASP A 2 0.15 16.73 -4.71
C ASP A 2 0.65 15.51 -5.49
N ASN A 3 1.19 15.73 -6.70
CA ASN A 3 1.62 14.63 -7.58
C ASN A 3 2.66 13.71 -6.93
N ARG A 4 3.48 14.22 -6.01
CA ARG A 4 4.53 13.43 -5.35
C ARG A 4 3.94 12.38 -4.42
N LEU A 5 2.79 12.66 -3.83
CA LEU A 5 2.11 11.74 -2.92
C LEU A 5 1.45 10.58 -3.69
N TYR A 6 0.94 10.86 -4.90
CA TYR A 6 0.43 9.83 -5.78
C TYR A 6 1.55 8.91 -6.30
N GLU A 7 2.70 9.48 -6.69
CA GLU A 7 3.88 8.72 -7.11
C GLU A 7 4.42 7.82 -5.99
N ASP A 8 4.43 8.31 -4.76
CA ASP A 8 4.86 7.56 -3.58
C ASP A 8 3.94 6.36 -3.25
N ILE A 9 2.63 6.50 -3.50
CA ILE A 9 1.67 5.39 -3.34
C ILE A 9 1.78 4.41 -4.52
N CYS A 10 1.82 4.89 -5.76
CA CYS A 10 1.89 4.03 -6.93
C CYS A 10 3.28 3.38 -7.11
N GLY A 11 4.34 3.97 -6.59
CA GLY A 11 5.73 3.52 -6.73
C GLY A 11 6.13 2.29 -5.89
N PHE A 12 5.19 1.67 -5.18
CA PHE A 12 5.48 0.49 -4.38
C PHE A 12 5.99 -0.67 -5.25
N THR A 13 7.25 -1.04 -5.05
CA THR A 13 7.76 -2.36 -5.44
C THR A 13 7.43 -3.38 -4.36
N TYR A 14 7.51 -4.67 -4.69
CA TYR A 14 7.34 -5.74 -3.70
C TYR A 14 8.26 -5.59 -2.47
N VAL A 15 9.51 -5.19 -2.69
CA VAL A 15 10.49 -4.98 -1.61
C VAL A 15 10.03 -3.86 -0.67
N TYR A 16 9.58 -2.73 -1.21
CA TYR A 16 9.05 -1.63 -0.42
C TYR A 16 7.75 -2.00 0.31
N ALA A 17 6.85 -2.72 -0.37
CA ALA A 17 5.62 -3.22 0.24
C ALA A 17 5.91 -4.13 1.44
N LYS A 18 6.86 -5.05 1.31
CA LYS A 18 7.31 -5.92 2.41
C LYS A 18 7.87 -5.13 3.60
N ILE A 19 8.76 -4.17 3.35
CA ILE A 19 9.34 -3.33 4.40
C ILE A 19 8.24 -2.54 5.12
N TYR A 20 7.36 -1.92 4.36
CA TYR A 20 6.23 -1.15 4.88
C TYR A 20 5.27 -2.01 5.72
N LEU A 21 4.84 -3.16 5.21
CA LEU A 21 3.92 -4.05 5.94
C LEU A 21 4.55 -4.59 7.23
N LYS A 22 5.87 -4.78 7.27
CA LYS A 22 6.59 -5.08 8.51
C LYS A 22 6.55 -3.92 9.49
N SER A 23 6.80 -2.69 9.03
CA SER A 23 6.81 -1.51 9.91
C SER A 23 5.44 -1.19 10.51
N VAL A 24 4.35 -1.51 9.79
CA VAL A 24 2.98 -1.31 10.28
C VAL A 24 2.36 -2.56 10.92
N GLY A 25 3.14 -3.63 11.13
CA GLY A 25 2.67 -4.84 11.82
C GLY A 25 1.66 -5.70 11.06
N LEU A 26 1.55 -5.53 9.73
CA LEU A 26 0.62 -6.26 8.87
C LEU A 26 1.28 -7.40 8.08
N TRP A 27 2.61 -7.52 8.12
CA TRP A 27 3.34 -8.51 7.32
C TRP A 27 2.87 -9.94 7.54
N ASP A 28 2.77 -10.40 8.79
CA ASP A 28 2.45 -11.82 9.07
C ASP A 28 1.07 -12.26 8.58
N ARG A 29 0.12 -11.32 8.48
CA ARG A 29 -1.22 -11.58 7.93
C ARG A 29 -1.27 -11.60 6.41
N ASN A 30 -0.23 -11.07 5.75
CA ASN A 30 -0.22 -10.84 4.31
C ASN A 30 0.90 -11.58 3.56
N LYS A 31 1.84 -12.22 4.28
CA LYS A 31 3.04 -12.84 3.68
C LYS A 31 2.75 -14.02 2.75
N ASP A 32 1.58 -14.66 2.90
CA ASP A 32 1.17 -15.82 2.11
C ASP A 32 0.38 -15.44 0.85
N TYR A 33 0.11 -14.15 0.63
CA TYR A 33 -0.48 -13.67 -0.61
C TYR A 33 0.55 -13.58 -1.74
N ASP A 34 0.06 -13.54 -2.98
CA ASP A 34 0.91 -13.26 -4.14
C ASP A 34 1.51 -11.85 -4.07
N GLY A 35 2.59 -11.65 -4.84
CA GLY A 35 3.34 -10.40 -4.81
C GLY A 35 2.53 -9.17 -5.21
N TYR A 36 1.55 -9.30 -6.10
CA TYR A 36 0.67 -8.20 -6.49
C TYR A 36 -0.26 -7.81 -5.33
N THR A 37 -0.89 -8.79 -4.70
CA THR A 37 -1.76 -8.55 -3.54
C THR A 37 -1.00 -7.92 -2.37
N ILE A 38 0.24 -8.32 -2.12
CA ILE A 38 1.10 -7.71 -1.09
C ILE A 38 1.36 -6.22 -1.38
N VAL A 39 1.68 -5.89 -2.64
CA VAL A 39 1.88 -4.51 -3.07
C VAL A 39 0.60 -3.70 -2.93
N GLU A 40 -0.52 -4.19 -3.44
CA GLU A 40 -1.81 -3.51 -3.36
C GLU A 40 -2.28 -3.27 -1.92
N THR A 41 -2.10 -4.24 -1.02
CA THR A 41 -2.41 -4.07 0.40
C THR A 41 -1.59 -2.94 1.01
N ALA A 42 -0.29 -2.88 0.70
CA ALA A 42 0.58 -1.82 1.19
C ALA A 42 0.17 -0.44 0.64
N ARG A 43 -0.15 -0.36 -0.66
CA ARG A 43 -0.65 0.88 -1.30
C ARG A 43 -1.94 1.38 -0.68
N ARG A 44 -2.92 0.50 -0.50
CA ARG A 44 -4.23 0.85 0.10
C ARG A 44 -4.09 1.31 1.53
N HIS A 45 -3.28 0.61 2.32
CA HIS A 45 -3.02 1.00 3.70
C HIS A 45 -2.35 2.38 3.78
N ARG A 46 -1.36 2.65 2.91
CA ARG A 46 -0.70 3.96 2.82
C ARG A 46 -1.65 5.05 2.36
N ALA A 47 -2.44 4.81 1.31
CA ALA A 47 -3.45 5.77 0.84
C ALA A 47 -4.45 6.13 1.94
N LYS A 48 -4.90 5.15 2.74
CA LYS A 48 -5.77 5.38 3.88
C LYS A 48 -5.14 6.25 4.97
N GLN A 49 -3.86 6.04 5.29
CA GLN A 49 -3.12 6.88 6.25
C GLN A 49 -3.06 8.36 5.82
N PHE A 50 -3.04 8.62 4.51
CA PHE A 50 -3.02 9.96 3.94
C PHE A 50 -4.41 10.53 3.58
N GLY A 51 -5.50 9.81 3.88
CA GLY A 51 -6.86 10.24 3.52
C GLY A 51 -7.14 10.28 2.01
N ILE A 52 -6.40 9.49 1.23
CA ILE A 52 -6.50 9.36 -0.24
C ILE A 52 -7.33 8.12 -0.60
N GLU A 53 -8.29 7.75 0.25
CA GLU A 53 -9.19 6.66 -0.08
C GLU A 53 -9.92 7.06 -1.38
N ARG A 54 -9.76 6.24 -2.43
CA ARG A 54 -10.69 6.30 -3.57
C ARG A 54 -12.07 6.18 -2.94
N GLN A 55 -12.90 7.21 -3.11
CA GLN A 55 -14.34 6.97 -3.10
C GLN A 55 -14.53 5.86 -4.14
N SER A 56 -14.88 4.68 -3.67
CA SER A 56 -15.46 3.67 -4.53
C SER A 56 -16.76 4.31 -5.00
N ASP A 57 -16.74 4.91 -6.19
CA ASP A 57 -17.99 5.15 -6.94
C ASP A 57 -18.71 3.80 -7.03
N GLU A 58 -19.96 3.80 -6.58
CA GLU A 58 -20.94 2.72 -6.72
C GLU A 58 -21.00 2.13 -8.14
#